data_AF-A0AAD5D8A7-F1
#
_entry.id   AF-A0AAD5D8A7-F1
#
_cell.length_a   1.000
_cell.length_b   1.000
_cell.length_c   1.000
_cell.angle_alpha   90.00
_cell.angle_beta   90.00
_cell.angle_gamma   90.00
#
_symmetry.space_group_name_H-M   'P 1'
#
loop_
_entity.id
_entity.type
_entity.pdbx_description
1 polymer ?
#
loop_
_entity_poly.entity_id
_entity_poly.type
_entity_poly.pdbx_seq_one_letter_code
_entity_poly.pdbx_strand_id
1 'polypeptide(L)'
;MGMGVILRIDSGFFVTIYVTAFMYKSNDILRAQTALKGERRMSVLAGYLVVFVVHVIGVYWWYQNDDLCYPLFMVPPTAIPPFWHAIFIVIVNDTMVRQAAMAFKLLLLMYYRKAKGHNFRRQGQMLTLVEYALLLYRAFLPAPVWYRFFLNKEYGSLFSSLITGLYLTFKLTSIVEKVRSLWAAFKALSIKEVHYGSYATPEQVTEAGDLCTICQEKMQAPVLLRCKHIFCEDCVSEWFERERTCPLCRTMVKPAGIRSFGDGSTSLFFQWF
;
A
#
# COMPACT_ATOMS: atom_id res chain seq x y z
N MET A 1 -22.59 -36.33 -3.48
CA MET A 1 -22.33 -34.98 -2.91
C MET A 1 -20.83 -34.69 -2.65
N GLY A 2 -19.92 -35.68 -2.65
CA GLY A 2 -18.49 -35.47 -2.34
C GLY A 2 -17.57 -34.98 -3.48
N MET A 3 -17.77 -35.43 -4.73
CA MET A 3 -16.86 -35.06 -5.85
C MET A 3 -16.93 -33.58 -6.25
N GLY A 4 -18.12 -32.96 -6.22
CA GLY A 4 -18.28 -31.54 -6.60
C GLY A 4 -17.68 -30.56 -5.59
N VAL A 5 -17.57 -30.95 -4.31
CA VAL A 5 -16.94 -30.14 -3.26
C VAL A 5 -15.42 -30.23 -3.35
N ILE A 6 -14.88 -31.41 -3.60
CA ILE A 6 -13.43 -31.63 -3.77
C ILE A 6 -12.90 -30.87 -5.00
N LEU A 7 -13.59 -30.96 -6.15
CA LEU A 7 -13.23 -30.22 -7.36
C LEU A 7 -13.24 -28.69 -7.15
N ARG A 8 -14.15 -28.16 -6.31
CA ARG A 8 -14.19 -26.73 -5.96
C ARG A 8 -13.06 -26.32 -5.02
N ILE A 9 -12.65 -27.19 -4.09
CA ILE A 9 -11.52 -26.94 -3.18
C ILE A 9 -10.19 -26.93 -3.94
N ASP A 10 -9.97 -27.92 -4.82
CA ASP A 10 -8.78 -28.00 -5.66
C ASP A 10 -8.67 -26.78 -6.57
N SER A 11 -9.78 -26.39 -7.19
CA SER A 11 -9.87 -25.17 -8.00
C SER A 11 -9.54 -23.90 -7.20
N GLY A 12 -10.04 -23.78 -5.97
CA GLY A 12 -9.78 -22.63 -5.09
C GLY A 12 -8.31 -22.49 -4.67
N PHE A 13 -7.60 -23.61 -4.51
CA PHE A 13 -6.17 -23.61 -4.21
C PHE A 13 -5.34 -23.06 -5.37
N PHE A 14 -5.54 -23.58 -6.60
CA PHE A 14 -4.83 -23.10 -7.78
C PHE A 14 -5.12 -21.63 -8.07
N VAL A 15 -6.38 -21.20 -7.92
CA VAL A 15 -6.75 -19.79 -8.05
C VAL A 15 -6.02 -18.93 -7.03
N THR A 16 -5.94 -19.38 -5.77
CA THR A 16 -5.24 -18.64 -4.72
C THR A 16 -3.75 -18.46 -5.04
N ILE A 17 -3.08 -19.51 -5.53
CA ILE A 17 -1.68 -19.43 -5.99
C ILE A 17 -1.57 -18.43 -7.15
N TYR A 18 -2.44 -18.55 -8.15
CA TYR A 18 -2.42 -17.69 -9.33
C TYR A 18 -2.61 -16.21 -8.96
N VAL A 19 -3.65 -15.86 -8.22
CA VAL A 19 -3.94 -14.46 -7.85
C VAL A 19 -2.83 -13.88 -6.96
N THR A 20 -2.22 -14.71 -6.11
CA THR A 20 -1.08 -14.31 -5.28
C THR A 20 0.13 -14.01 -6.17
N ALA A 21 0.53 -14.94 -7.05
CA ALA A 21 1.65 -14.74 -7.96
C ALA A 21 1.46 -13.50 -8.86
N PHE A 22 0.24 -13.32 -9.39
CA PHE A 22 -0.12 -12.16 -10.18
C PHE A 22 -0.01 -10.85 -9.39
N MET A 23 -0.45 -10.84 -8.12
CA MET A 23 -0.30 -9.69 -7.23
C MET A 23 1.17 -9.35 -6.95
N TYR A 24 2.03 -10.34 -6.67
CA TYR A 24 3.47 -10.10 -6.49
C TYR A 24 4.09 -9.46 -7.74
N LYS A 25 3.80 -10.02 -8.92
CA LYS A 25 4.30 -9.47 -10.19
C LYS A 25 3.79 -8.05 -10.44
N SER A 26 2.52 -7.79 -10.12
CA SER A 26 1.90 -6.48 -10.27
C SER A 26 2.54 -5.43 -9.37
N ASN A 27 2.89 -5.80 -8.14
CA ASN A 27 3.61 -4.94 -7.20
C ASN A 27 5.01 -4.59 -7.72
N ASP A 28 5.75 -5.55 -8.27
CA ASP A 28 7.07 -5.29 -8.87
C ASP A 28 6.98 -4.37 -10.09
N ILE A 29 5.98 -4.59 -10.96
CA ILE A 29 5.71 -3.72 -12.12
C ILE A 29 5.41 -2.30 -11.66
N LEU A 30 4.54 -2.11 -10.66
CA LEU A 30 4.16 -0.80 -10.16
C LEU A 30 5.36 -0.05 -9.56
N ARG A 31 6.21 -0.74 -8.80
CA ARG A 31 7.45 -0.16 -8.24
C ARG A 31 8.42 0.24 -9.35
N ALA A 32 8.62 -0.62 -10.34
CA ALA A 32 9.45 -0.33 -11.50
C ALA A 32 8.92 0.89 -12.28
N GLN A 33 7.60 0.99 -12.52
CA GLN A 33 7.01 2.15 -13.17
C GLN A 33 7.17 3.41 -12.32
N THR A 34 7.02 3.33 -11.00
CA THR A 34 7.20 4.48 -10.11
C THR A 34 8.63 5.02 -10.17
N ALA A 35 9.63 4.14 -10.28
CA ALA A 35 11.04 4.51 -10.39
C ALA A 35 11.41 5.26 -11.69
N LEU A 36 10.70 5.02 -12.80
CA LEU A 36 10.97 5.66 -14.10
C LEU A 36 10.62 7.16 -14.15
N LYS A 37 9.83 7.69 -13.21
CA LYS A 37 9.47 9.13 -13.11
C LYS A 37 9.06 9.77 -14.45
N GLY A 38 9.85 10.69 -15.00
CA GLY A 38 9.55 11.42 -16.24
C GLY A 38 9.67 10.56 -17.50
N GLU A 39 10.43 9.46 -17.46
CA GLU A 39 10.70 8.59 -18.61
C GLU A 39 9.57 7.58 -18.87
N ARG A 40 8.54 7.55 -18.01
CA ARG A 40 7.37 6.67 -18.15
C ARG A 40 6.63 6.91 -19.47
N ARG A 41 6.31 5.81 -20.16
CA ARG A 41 5.44 5.79 -21.35
C ARG A 41 3.98 5.60 -20.95
N MET A 42 3.08 6.51 -21.35
CA MET A 42 1.67 6.45 -20.93
C MET A 42 0.94 5.22 -21.49
N SER A 43 1.27 4.80 -22.71
CA SER A 43 0.69 3.59 -23.30
C SER A 43 1.00 2.34 -22.48
N VAL A 44 2.20 2.25 -21.90
CA VAL A 44 2.61 1.15 -21.03
C VAL A 44 1.80 1.16 -19.72
N LEU A 45 1.66 2.33 -19.07
CA LEU A 45 0.84 2.46 -17.86
C LEU A 45 -0.63 2.12 -18.13
N ALA A 46 -1.19 2.60 -19.23
CA ALA A 46 -2.56 2.31 -19.64
C ALA A 46 -2.75 0.80 -19.91
N GLY A 47 -1.78 0.14 -20.54
CA GLY A 47 -1.80 -1.31 -20.74
C GLY A 47 -1.84 -2.08 -19.42
N TYR A 48 -0.95 -1.75 -18.47
CA TYR A 48 -0.98 -2.39 -17.15
C TYR A 48 -2.25 -2.09 -16.35
N LEU A 49 -2.78 -0.87 -16.46
CA LEU A 49 -4.06 -0.50 -15.85
C LEU A 49 -5.19 -1.40 -16.35
N VAL A 50 -5.31 -1.57 -17.67
CA VAL A 50 -6.31 -2.45 -18.28
C VAL A 50 -6.14 -3.89 -17.78
N VAL A 51 -4.90 -4.40 -17.78
CA VAL A 51 -4.61 -5.76 -17.30
C VAL A 51 -5.03 -5.93 -15.83
N PHE A 52 -4.74 -4.96 -14.95
CA PHE A 52 -5.11 -5.04 -13.54
C PHE A 52 -6.62 -4.97 -13.34
N VAL A 53 -7.32 -4.08 -14.06
CA VAL A 53 -8.77 -3.93 -13.99
C VAL A 53 -9.47 -5.19 -14.53
N VAL A 54 -9.05 -5.69 -15.69
CA VAL A 54 -9.59 -6.92 -16.28
C VAL A 54 -9.36 -8.11 -15.36
N HIS A 55 -8.20 -8.21 -14.70
CA HIS A 55 -7.94 -9.28 -13.73
C HIS A 55 -8.91 -9.23 -12.55
N VAL A 56 -9.12 -8.06 -11.94
CA VAL A 56 -10.06 -7.91 -10.81
C VAL A 56 -11.49 -8.26 -11.25
N ILE A 57 -11.95 -7.72 -12.39
CA ILE A 57 -13.29 -8.00 -12.92
C ILE A 57 -13.44 -9.48 -13.26
N GLY A 58 -12.45 -10.08 -13.91
CA GLY A 58 -12.46 -11.48 -14.33
C GLY A 58 -12.56 -12.44 -13.16
N VAL A 59 -11.85 -12.19 -12.05
CA VAL A 59 -11.94 -13.02 -10.83
C VAL A 59 -13.35 -12.95 -10.22
N TYR A 60 -13.92 -11.76 -10.06
CA TYR A 60 -15.29 -11.64 -9.51
C TYR A 60 -16.36 -12.20 -10.45
N TRP A 61 -16.18 -12.04 -11.75
CA TRP A 61 -17.09 -12.61 -12.74
C TRP A 61 -17.05 -14.15 -12.73
N TRP A 62 -15.87 -14.74 -12.60
CA TRP A 62 -15.70 -16.20 -12.49
C TRP A 62 -16.40 -16.80 -11.27
N TYR A 63 -16.41 -16.07 -10.14
CA TYR A 63 -16.99 -16.50 -8.87
C TYR A 63 -18.30 -15.79 -8.50
N GLN A 64 -19.03 -15.27 -9.49
CA GLN A 64 -20.24 -14.44 -9.28
C GLN A 64 -21.36 -15.14 -8.47
N ASN A 65 -21.37 -16.47 -8.44
CA ASN A 65 -22.40 -17.26 -7.74
C ASN A 65 -22.01 -17.66 -6.30
N ASP A 66 -20.80 -17.34 -5.83
CA ASP A 66 -20.25 -17.84 -4.55
C ASP A 66 -20.18 -16.74 -3.45
N ASP A 67 -21.03 -15.71 -3.51
CA ASP A 67 -21.08 -14.56 -2.58
C ASP A 67 -19.72 -13.86 -2.37
N LEU A 68 -18.75 -14.06 -3.27
CA LEU A 68 -17.37 -13.66 -3.08
C LEU A 68 -17.20 -12.14 -2.94
N CYS A 69 -18.10 -11.35 -3.52
CA CYS A 69 -18.05 -9.89 -3.48
C CYS A 69 -18.64 -9.27 -2.21
N TYR A 70 -19.38 -10.03 -1.38
CA TYR A 70 -20.11 -9.49 -0.23
C TYR A 70 -19.19 -8.81 0.81
N PRO A 71 -18.01 -9.39 1.15
CA PRO A 71 -17.09 -8.76 2.09
C PRO A 71 -16.54 -7.41 1.61
N LEU A 72 -16.47 -7.14 0.30
CA LEU A 72 -16.09 -5.82 -0.22
C LEU A 72 -17.03 -4.72 0.27
N PHE A 73 -18.31 -5.04 0.42
CA PHE A 73 -19.33 -4.10 0.85
C PHE A 73 -19.63 -4.21 2.35
N MET A 74 -18.74 -4.87 3.11
CA MET A 74 -18.91 -5.15 4.54
C MET A 74 -20.20 -5.92 4.86
N VAL A 75 -20.67 -6.72 3.90
CA VAL A 75 -21.84 -7.59 4.05
C VAL A 75 -21.37 -9.00 4.45
N PRO A 76 -21.93 -9.61 5.50
CA PRO A 76 -21.62 -10.99 5.86
C PRO A 76 -22.12 -11.99 4.82
N PRO A 77 -21.43 -13.12 4.61
CA PRO A 77 -21.91 -14.19 3.74
C PRO A 77 -23.29 -14.70 4.15
N THR A 78 -24.11 -15.08 3.18
CA THR A 78 -25.50 -15.52 3.40
C THR A 78 -25.55 -16.81 4.25
N ALA A 79 -24.74 -17.79 3.87
CA ALA A 79 -24.51 -19.03 4.60
C ALA A 79 -23.30 -18.92 5.55
N ILE A 80 -23.25 -19.77 6.58
CA ILE A 80 -22.05 -19.91 7.41
C ILE A 80 -20.99 -20.65 6.58
N PRO A 81 -19.87 -20.00 6.20
CA PRO A 81 -18.88 -20.65 5.35
C PRO A 81 -18.12 -21.74 6.13
N PRO A 82 -17.83 -22.91 5.54
CA PRO A 82 -16.84 -23.82 6.08
C PRO A 82 -15.47 -23.12 6.22
N PHE A 83 -14.65 -23.57 7.17
CA PHE A 83 -13.37 -22.92 7.49
C PHE A 83 -12.51 -22.61 6.25
N TRP A 84 -12.26 -23.60 5.38
CA TRP A 84 -11.44 -23.41 4.18
C TRP A 84 -12.07 -22.45 3.17
N HIS A 85 -13.40 -22.41 3.09
CA HIS A 85 -14.10 -21.48 2.22
C HIS A 85 -14.03 -20.04 2.77
N ALA A 86 -14.14 -19.87 4.10
CA ALA A 86 -13.92 -18.58 4.75
C ALA A 86 -12.51 -18.04 4.48
N ILE A 87 -11.48 -18.90 4.62
CA ILE A 87 -10.09 -18.56 4.30
C ILE A 87 -9.95 -18.16 2.84
N PHE A 88 -10.52 -18.93 1.91
CA PHE A 88 -10.50 -18.61 0.48
C PHE A 88 -11.14 -17.23 0.19
N ILE A 89 -12.32 -16.97 0.73
CA ILE A 89 -13.02 -15.67 0.56
C ILE A 89 -12.13 -14.53 1.05
N VAL A 90 -11.53 -14.66 2.23
CA VAL A 90 -10.65 -13.63 2.82
C VAL A 90 -9.41 -13.40 1.96
N ILE A 91 -8.71 -14.46 1.54
CA ILE A 91 -7.48 -14.35 0.73
C ILE A 91 -7.76 -13.70 -0.63
N VAL A 92 -8.81 -14.14 -1.31
CA VAL A 92 -9.13 -13.62 -2.65
C VAL A 92 -9.55 -12.16 -2.58
N ASN A 93 -10.43 -11.78 -1.64
CA ASN A 93 -10.85 -10.38 -1.47
C ASN A 93 -9.67 -9.47 -1.09
N ASP A 94 -8.84 -9.88 -0.12
CA ASP A 94 -7.63 -9.14 0.30
C ASP A 94 -6.70 -8.91 -0.90
N THR A 95 -6.55 -9.91 -1.77
CA THR A 95 -5.73 -9.83 -2.98
C THR A 95 -6.35 -8.97 -4.08
N MET A 96 -7.65 -9.07 -4.31
CA MET A 96 -8.36 -8.26 -5.32
C MET A 96 -8.36 -6.78 -4.94
N VAL A 97 -8.54 -6.45 -3.67
CA VAL A 97 -8.51 -5.06 -3.19
C VAL A 97 -7.11 -4.48 -3.32
N ARG A 98 -6.06 -5.25 -3.01
CA ARG A 98 -4.67 -4.84 -3.32
C ARG A 98 -4.48 -4.55 -4.80
N GLN A 99 -5.03 -5.38 -5.69
CA GLN A 99 -4.94 -5.16 -7.13
C GLN A 99 -5.72 -3.93 -7.60
N ALA A 100 -6.93 -3.71 -7.09
CA ALA A 100 -7.69 -2.50 -7.36
C ALA A 100 -6.94 -1.24 -6.88
N ALA A 101 -6.30 -1.29 -5.71
CA ALA A 101 -5.49 -0.19 -5.22
C ALA A 101 -4.22 0.04 -6.06
N MET A 102 -3.55 -1.02 -6.55
CA MET A 102 -2.44 -0.89 -7.49
C MET A 102 -2.87 -0.28 -8.83
N ALA A 103 -4.05 -0.63 -9.33
CA ALA A 103 -4.65 0.02 -10.50
C ALA A 103 -4.90 1.52 -10.25
N PHE A 104 -5.42 1.88 -9.06
CA PHE A 104 -5.59 3.28 -8.67
C PHE A 104 -4.25 4.02 -8.55
N LYS A 105 -3.21 3.38 -8.00
CA LYS A 105 -1.84 3.93 -7.96
C LYS A 105 -1.32 4.19 -9.37
N LEU A 106 -1.56 3.31 -10.36
CA LEU A 106 -1.22 3.56 -11.76
C LEU A 106 -1.91 4.82 -12.32
N LEU A 107 -3.20 5.02 -12.01
CA LEU A 107 -3.91 6.26 -12.39
C LEU A 107 -3.26 7.50 -11.77
N LEU A 108 -2.84 7.43 -10.51
CA LEU A 108 -2.05 8.52 -9.89
C LEU A 108 -0.72 8.73 -10.60
N LEU A 109 -0.02 7.66 -11.02
CA LEU A 109 1.22 7.80 -11.79
C LEU A 109 0.97 8.49 -13.14
N MET A 110 -0.14 8.18 -13.82
CA MET A 110 -0.55 8.81 -15.07
C MET A 110 -0.87 10.30 -14.86
N TYR A 111 -1.63 10.62 -13.81
CA TYR A 111 -2.01 11.99 -13.46
C TYR A 111 -0.79 12.87 -13.19
N TYR A 112 0.19 12.38 -12.43
CA TYR A 112 1.42 13.09 -12.12
C TYR A 112 2.55 12.88 -13.15
N ARG A 113 2.25 12.39 -14.37
CA ARG A 113 3.31 12.07 -15.37
C ARG A 113 4.20 13.27 -15.73
N LYS A 114 3.59 14.45 -15.96
CA LYS A 114 4.32 15.67 -16.37
C LYS A 114 4.84 16.49 -15.17
N ALA A 115 4.93 15.87 -14.00
CA ALA A 115 5.44 16.48 -12.78
C ALA A 115 6.91 16.91 -12.91
N LYS A 116 7.27 18.06 -12.31
CA LYS A 116 8.65 18.47 -11.99
C LYS A 116 8.78 18.59 -10.48
N GLY A 117 9.96 18.27 -9.93
CA GLY A 117 10.37 18.50 -8.53
C GLY A 117 9.27 18.22 -7.50
N HIS A 118 8.71 19.29 -6.93
CA HIS A 118 7.61 19.32 -5.97
C HIS A 118 6.42 18.38 -6.30
N ASN A 119 6.07 18.19 -7.56
CA ASN A 119 4.97 17.30 -7.95
C ASN A 119 5.32 15.81 -7.76
N PHE A 120 6.59 15.41 -7.77
CA PHE A 120 7.02 14.03 -7.44
C PHE A 120 6.87 13.74 -5.95
N ARG A 121 7.20 14.71 -5.09
CA ARG A 121 6.97 14.60 -3.64
C ARG A 121 5.47 14.43 -3.36
N ARG A 122 4.63 15.25 -3.98
CA ARG A 122 3.16 15.14 -3.82
C ARG A 122 2.63 13.81 -4.35
N GLN A 123 3.20 13.30 -5.45
CA GLN A 123 2.91 11.96 -5.95
C GLN A 123 3.24 10.88 -4.92
N GLY A 124 4.46 10.86 -4.35
CA GLY A 124 4.87 9.89 -3.35
C GLY A 124 4.03 9.93 -2.06
N GLN A 125 3.69 11.14 -1.62
CA GLN A 125 2.76 11.38 -0.52
C GLN A 125 1.35 10.83 -0.80
N MET A 126 0.82 11.03 -2.01
CA MET A 126 -0.48 10.47 -2.41
C MET A 126 -0.46 8.94 -2.48
N LEU A 127 0.62 8.34 -3.01
CA LEU A 127 0.80 6.88 -3.02
C LEU A 127 0.83 6.31 -1.59
N THR A 128 1.50 7.02 -0.67
CA THR A 128 1.53 6.68 0.76
C THR A 128 0.14 6.76 1.39
N LEU A 129 -0.63 7.81 1.10
CA LEU A 129 -2.01 7.94 1.59
C LEU A 129 -2.89 6.78 1.09
N VAL A 130 -2.81 6.45 -0.20
CA VAL A 130 -3.56 5.33 -0.78
C VAL A 130 -3.22 4.02 -0.10
N GLU A 131 -1.94 3.76 0.20
CA GLU A 131 -1.55 2.54 0.90
C GLU A 131 -2.09 2.49 2.32
N TYR A 132 -2.04 3.59 3.08
CA TYR A 132 -2.59 3.59 4.43
C TYR A 132 -4.12 3.49 4.46
N ALA A 133 -4.81 4.05 3.46
CA ALA A 133 -6.24 3.87 3.29
C ALA A 133 -6.57 2.40 2.95
N LEU A 134 -5.78 1.78 2.06
CA LEU A 134 -5.87 0.37 1.73
C LEU A 134 -5.63 -0.51 2.96
N LEU A 135 -4.61 -0.24 3.77
CA LEU A 135 -4.32 -1.01 4.98
C LEU A 135 -5.45 -0.96 6.00
N LEU A 136 -6.14 0.18 6.11
CA LEU A 136 -7.32 0.33 6.95
C LEU A 136 -8.51 -0.46 6.38
N TYR A 137 -8.78 -0.32 5.08
CA TYR A 137 -9.88 -1.04 4.44
C TYR A 137 -9.69 -2.56 4.47
N ARG A 138 -8.47 -3.04 4.22
CA ARG A 138 -8.09 -4.45 4.36
C ARG A 138 -8.27 -4.96 5.78
N ALA A 139 -8.11 -4.10 6.79
CA ALA A 139 -8.40 -4.49 8.16
C ALA A 139 -9.90 -4.78 8.33
N PHE A 140 -10.80 -4.11 7.63
CA PHE A 140 -12.24 -4.39 7.74
C PHE A 140 -12.69 -5.63 6.96
N LEU A 141 -12.07 -5.95 5.83
CA LEU A 141 -12.53 -7.02 4.90
C LEU A 141 -12.80 -8.40 5.55
N PRO A 142 -11.94 -8.93 6.45
CA PRO A 142 -12.18 -10.24 7.06
C PRO A 142 -13.29 -10.22 8.11
N ALA A 143 -13.66 -9.05 8.64
CA ALA A 143 -14.61 -8.90 9.75
C ALA A 143 -15.99 -9.54 9.49
N PRO A 144 -16.69 -9.25 8.39
CA PRO A 144 -18.00 -9.86 8.11
C PRO A 144 -17.93 -11.40 8.01
N VAL A 145 -16.85 -11.94 7.43
CA VAL A 145 -16.67 -13.39 7.25
C VAL A 145 -16.39 -14.07 8.59
N TRP A 146 -15.44 -13.56 9.37
CA TRP A 146 -15.08 -14.13 10.66
C TRP A 146 -16.17 -13.97 11.71
N TYR A 147 -16.88 -12.85 11.71
CA TYR A 147 -18.00 -12.63 12.62
C TYR A 147 -19.11 -13.68 12.37
N ARG A 148 -19.44 -13.95 11.10
CA ARG A 148 -20.39 -15.01 10.72
C ARG A 148 -19.91 -16.40 11.12
N PHE A 149 -18.61 -16.67 10.96
CA PHE A 149 -18.00 -17.95 11.31
C PHE A 149 -17.98 -18.22 12.82
N PHE A 150 -17.51 -17.26 13.63
CA PHE A 150 -17.38 -17.44 15.09
C PHE A 150 -18.71 -17.45 15.83
N LEU A 151 -19.74 -16.79 15.30
CA LEU A 151 -21.10 -16.83 15.86
C LEU A 151 -21.87 -18.13 15.54
N ASN A 152 -21.23 -19.11 14.89
CA ASN A 152 -21.85 -20.41 14.69
C ASN A 152 -22.08 -21.11 16.04
N LYS A 153 -23.36 -21.25 16.42
CA LYS A 153 -23.79 -21.88 17.68
C LYS A 153 -23.47 -23.38 17.73
N GLU A 154 -23.22 -24.02 16.59
CA GLU A 154 -22.84 -25.45 16.53
C GLU A 154 -21.51 -25.74 17.22
N TYR A 155 -20.61 -24.75 17.33
CA TYR A 155 -19.34 -24.90 18.06
C TYR A 155 -19.48 -24.80 19.58
N GLY A 156 -20.69 -24.54 20.10
CA GLY A 156 -20.97 -24.33 21.51
C GLY A 156 -20.95 -22.85 21.90
N SER A 157 -21.85 -22.46 22.81
CA SER A 157 -22.07 -21.07 23.20
C SER A 157 -20.87 -20.42 23.86
N LEU A 158 -20.14 -21.16 24.71
CA LEU A 158 -18.94 -20.67 25.40
C LEU A 158 -17.80 -20.40 24.40
N PHE A 159 -17.52 -21.34 23.50
CA PHE A 159 -16.49 -21.17 22.48
C PHE A 159 -16.82 -20.00 21.55
N SER A 160 -18.06 -19.94 21.07
CA SER A 160 -18.54 -18.86 20.19
C SER A 160 -18.39 -17.48 20.85
N SER A 161 -18.81 -17.33 22.11
CA SER A 161 -18.71 -16.05 22.82
C SER A 161 -17.27 -15.64 23.11
N LEU A 162 -16.43 -16.57 23.59
CA LEU A 162 -15.04 -16.26 23.97
C LEU A 162 -14.18 -15.90 22.77
N ILE A 163 -14.25 -16.70 21.70
CA ILE A 163 -13.47 -16.47 20.48
C ILE A 163 -13.92 -15.20 19.76
N THR A 164 -15.23 -14.95 19.68
CA THR A 164 -15.75 -13.70 19.11
C THR A 164 -15.26 -12.49 19.92
N GLY A 165 -15.30 -12.56 21.25
CA GLY A 165 -14.79 -11.50 22.12
C GLY A 165 -13.31 -11.20 21.88
N LEU A 166 -12.47 -12.24 21.91
CA LEU A 166 -11.02 -12.13 21.66
C LEU A 166 -10.72 -11.56 20.26
N TYR A 167 -11.43 -12.05 19.25
CA TYR A 167 -11.32 -11.57 17.87
C TYR A 167 -11.65 -10.08 17.78
N LEU A 168 -12.78 -9.65 18.34
CA LEU A 168 -13.19 -8.24 18.32
C LEU A 168 -12.18 -7.34 19.05
N THR A 169 -11.59 -7.80 20.16
CA THR A 169 -10.53 -7.06 20.86
C THR A 169 -9.30 -6.84 19.98
N PHE A 170 -8.75 -7.91 19.38
CA PHE A 170 -7.62 -7.78 18.46
C PHE A 170 -7.96 -6.95 17.21
N LYS A 171 -9.22 -7.03 16.76
CA LYS A 171 -9.68 -6.25 15.62
C LYS A 171 -9.71 -4.77 15.94
N LEU A 172 -10.24 -4.41 17.11
CA LEU A 172 -10.32 -3.03 17.55
C LEU A 172 -8.93 -2.42 17.69
N THR A 173 -7.98 -3.12 18.31
CA THR A 173 -6.60 -2.62 18.44
C THR A 173 -5.95 -2.43 17.06
N SER A 174 -6.08 -3.40 16.16
CA SER A 174 -5.59 -3.33 14.78
C SER A 174 -6.17 -2.13 14.01
N ILE A 175 -7.49 -1.92 14.07
CA ILE A 175 -8.16 -0.79 13.42
C ILE A 175 -7.63 0.54 13.97
N VAL A 176 -7.51 0.67 15.30
CA VAL A 176 -7.00 1.89 15.94
C VAL A 176 -5.58 2.21 15.45
N GLU A 177 -4.70 1.22 15.34
CA GLU A 177 -3.35 1.41 14.79
C GLU A 177 -3.36 1.89 13.33
N LYS A 178 -4.23 1.31 12.49
CA LYS A 178 -4.36 1.72 11.08
C LYS A 178 -4.96 3.12 10.94
N VAL A 179 -5.96 3.48 11.76
CA VAL A 179 -6.53 4.83 11.79
C VAL A 179 -5.47 5.86 12.17
N ARG A 180 -4.68 5.61 13.23
CA ARG A 180 -3.57 6.50 13.62
C ARG A 180 -2.55 6.67 12.49
N SER A 181 -2.21 5.58 11.81
CA SER A 181 -1.27 5.59 10.69
C SER A 181 -1.79 6.36 9.48
N LEU A 182 -3.06 6.17 9.12
CA LEU A 182 -3.73 6.91 8.05
C LEU A 182 -3.82 8.39 8.38
N TRP A 183 -4.16 8.74 9.62
CA TRP A 183 -4.20 10.11 10.09
C TRP A 183 -2.82 10.79 10.03
N ALA A 184 -1.76 10.05 10.40
CA ALA A 184 -0.39 10.53 10.25
C ALA A 184 -0.01 10.76 8.77
N ALA A 185 -0.42 9.86 7.87
CA ALA A 185 -0.21 10.01 6.43
C ALA A 185 -0.96 11.23 5.86
N PHE A 186 -2.20 11.45 6.31
CA PHE A 186 -2.99 12.63 5.94
C PHE A 186 -2.34 13.92 6.44
N LYS A 187 -1.90 13.96 7.70
CA LYS A 187 -1.15 15.10 8.25
C LYS A 187 0.14 15.38 7.45
N ALA A 188 0.82 14.34 6.98
CA ALA A 188 2.02 14.50 6.15
C ALA A 188 1.75 15.19 4.79
N LEU A 189 0.51 15.19 4.30
CA LEU A 189 0.12 15.98 3.11
C LEU A 189 0.09 17.49 3.40
N SER A 190 -0.28 17.87 4.62
CA SER A 190 -0.38 19.27 5.04
C SER A 190 0.94 19.88 5.47
N ILE A 191 1.94 19.06 5.84
CA ILE A 191 3.26 19.54 6.27
C ILE A 191 4.08 19.96 5.04
N LYS A 192 4.10 21.27 4.77
CA LYS A 192 5.02 21.90 3.83
C LYS A 192 6.46 22.01 4.35
N GLU A 193 6.68 21.86 5.65
CA GLU A 193 7.95 22.26 6.27
C GLU A 193 9.08 21.23 6.17
N VAL A 194 10.18 21.70 5.58
CA VAL A 194 11.50 21.08 5.49
C VAL A 194 12.15 21.11 6.88
N HIS A 195 11.76 20.21 7.78
CA HIS A 195 12.35 20.15 9.14
C HIS A 195 13.76 19.51 9.21
N TYR A 196 14.35 19.15 8.07
CA TYR A 196 15.65 18.49 8.00
C TYR A 196 16.85 19.46 7.87
N GLY A 197 16.61 20.74 7.61
CA GLY A 197 17.66 21.73 7.38
C GLY A 197 17.12 23.14 7.12
N SER A 198 17.99 24.02 6.64
CA SER A 198 17.67 25.38 6.18
C SER A 198 18.19 25.58 4.77
N TYR A 199 17.64 26.54 4.01
CA TYR A 199 18.24 26.90 2.72
C TYR A 199 19.67 27.41 2.92
N ALA A 200 20.58 26.96 2.06
CA ALA A 200 21.98 27.37 2.08
C ALA A 200 22.15 28.74 1.40
N THR A 201 23.06 29.56 1.91
CA THR A 201 23.45 30.81 1.23
C THR A 201 24.38 30.52 0.04
N PRO A 202 24.47 31.43 -0.95
CA PRO A 202 25.38 31.25 -2.10
C PRO A 202 26.84 31.03 -1.68
N GLU A 203 27.29 31.68 -0.61
CA GLU A 203 28.65 31.53 -0.08
C GLU A 203 28.87 30.11 0.46
N GLN A 204 27.90 29.56 1.19
CA GLN A 204 27.97 28.19 1.70
C GLN A 204 27.98 27.15 0.57
N VAL A 205 27.25 27.40 -0.52
CA VAL A 205 27.24 26.54 -1.70
C VAL A 205 28.60 26.57 -2.40
N THR A 206 29.19 27.77 -2.53
CA THR A 206 30.51 27.95 -3.16
C THR A 206 31.60 27.22 -2.35
N GLU A 207 31.55 27.28 -1.01
CA GLU A 207 32.48 26.59 -0.12
C GLU A 207 32.32 25.05 -0.18
N ALA A 208 31.09 24.55 -0.26
CA ALA A 208 30.79 23.12 -0.31
C ALA A 208 30.96 22.50 -1.71
N GLY A 209 31.06 23.32 -2.75
CA GLY A 209 31.04 22.94 -4.15
C GLY A 209 29.63 23.04 -4.76
N ASP A 210 29.56 23.61 -5.98
CA ASP A 210 28.31 23.96 -6.67
C ASP A 210 27.48 22.76 -7.16
N LEU A 211 28.03 21.54 -7.11
CA LEU A 211 27.39 20.33 -7.63
C LEU A 211 26.76 19.51 -6.52
N CYS A 212 25.49 19.14 -6.70
CA CYS A 212 24.82 18.23 -5.77
C CYS A 212 25.38 16.81 -5.93
N THR A 213 25.81 16.16 -4.85
CA THR A 213 26.36 14.80 -4.90
C THR A 213 25.33 13.70 -5.22
N ILE A 214 24.03 14.02 -5.18
CA ILE A 214 22.94 13.09 -5.53
C ILE A 214 22.67 13.11 -7.03
N CYS A 215 22.41 14.28 -7.62
CA CYS A 215 22.11 14.40 -9.06
C CYS A 215 23.33 14.71 -9.93
N GLN A 216 24.46 15.08 -9.33
CA GLN A 216 25.69 15.50 -10.01
C GLN A 216 25.54 16.74 -10.92
N GLU A 217 24.46 17.50 -10.74
CA GLU A 217 24.18 18.76 -11.43
C GLU A 217 24.34 19.96 -10.48
N LYS A 218 24.31 21.18 -11.04
CA LYS A 218 24.34 22.42 -10.25
C LYS A 218 23.17 22.47 -9.26
N MET A 219 23.47 22.77 -8.00
CA MET A 219 22.47 22.75 -6.93
C MET A 219 21.30 23.71 -7.23
N GLN A 220 20.07 23.16 -7.17
CA GLN A 220 18.81 23.91 -7.28
C GLN A 220 18.15 23.95 -5.89
N ALA A 221 17.79 25.14 -5.43
CA ALA A 221 17.25 25.37 -4.08
C ALA A 221 18.05 24.59 -3.00
N PRO A 222 19.34 24.91 -2.81
CA PRO A 222 20.23 24.13 -1.96
C PRO A 222 19.78 24.16 -0.49
N VAL A 223 19.73 22.99 0.14
CA VAL A 223 19.37 22.83 1.56
C VAL A 223 20.57 22.33 2.34
N LEU A 224 20.95 23.09 3.36
CA LEU A 224 21.94 22.76 4.37
C LEU A 224 21.30 21.90 5.47
N LEU A 225 21.71 20.64 5.56
CA LEU A 225 21.28 19.74 6.63
C LEU A 225 21.91 20.13 7.97
N ARG A 226 21.34 19.66 9.08
CA ARG A 226 21.91 19.85 10.44
C ARG A 226 23.33 19.28 10.59
N CYS A 227 23.67 18.26 9.79
CA CYS A 227 25.02 17.68 9.70
C CYS A 227 25.96 18.45 8.75
N LYS A 228 25.58 19.65 8.32
CA LYS A 228 26.34 20.59 7.46
C LYS A 228 26.58 20.17 6.00
N HIS A 229 25.94 19.11 5.53
CA HIS A 229 25.97 18.73 4.11
C HIS A 229 24.88 19.44 3.30
N ILE A 230 25.18 19.82 2.06
CA ILE A 230 24.29 20.58 1.17
C ILE A 230 23.89 19.74 -0.05
N PHE A 231 22.61 19.76 -0.39
CA PHE A 231 22.04 19.07 -1.54
C PHE A 231 20.91 19.90 -2.16
N CYS A 232 20.45 19.58 -3.37
CA CYS A 232 19.19 20.10 -3.87
C CYS A 232 18.03 19.71 -2.94
N GLU A 233 17.08 20.62 -2.70
CA GLU A 233 15.88 20.33 -1.89
C GLU A 233 15.15 19.07 -2.38
N ASP A 234 14.93 18.96 -3.69
CA ASP A 234 14.23 17.84 -4.30
C ASP A 234 14.99 16.51 -4.10
N CYS A 235 16.31 16.53 -4.31
CA CYS A 235 17.15 15.33 -4.20
C CYS A 235 17.18 14.79 -2.77
N VAL A 236 17.38 15.66 -1.79
CA VAL A 236 17.47 15.25 -0.39
C VAL A 236 16.10 14.93 0.21
N SER A 237 15.04 15.59 -0.25
CA SER A 237 13.66 15.23 0.10
C SER A 237 13.35 13.81 -0.35
N GLU A 238 13.68 13.47 -1.60
CA GLU A 238 13.48 12.13 -2.15
C GLU A 238 14.30 11.07 -1.41
N TRP A 239 15.57 11.37 -1.12
CA TRP A 239 16.39 10.49 -0.30
C TRP A 239 15.72 10.18 1.04
N PHE A 240 15.15 11.19 1.70
CA PHE A 240 14.45 11.04 2.97
C PHE A 240 13.06 10.37 2.90
N GLU A 241 12.58 10.02 1.71
CA GLU A 241 11.43 9.13 1.55
C GLU A 241 11.83 7.66 1.76
N ARG A 242 13.08 7.29 1.48
CA ARG A 242 13.60 5.91 1.58
C ARG A 242 14.47 5.73 2.80
N GLU A 243 15.38 6.66 3.02
CA GLU A 243 16.35 6.65 4.10
C GLU A 243 16.03 7.73 5.14
N ARG A 244 16.65 7.66 6.32
CA ARG A 244 16.51 8.69 7.37
C ARG A 244 17.84 9.38 7.70
N THR A 245 18.87 9.06 6.95
CA THR A 245 20.26 9.41 7.22
C THR A 245 20.80 10.31 6.12
N CYS A 246 21.78 11.15 6.43
CA CYS A 246 22.45 11.96 5.42
C CYS A 246 23.10 11.05 4.35
N PRO A 247 22.94 11.34 3.03
CA PRO A 247 23.58 10.55 1.96
C PRO A 247 25.11 10.47 2.08
N LEU A 248 25.75 11.50 2.64
CA LEU A 248 27.21 11.60 2.75
C LEU A 248 27.75 11.00 4.05
N CYS A 249 27.27 11.46 5.21
CA CYS A 249 27.83 11.06 6.50
C CYS A 249 27.00 10.03 7.28
N ARG A 250 25.83 9.63 6.75
CA ARG A 250 24.89 8.69 7.38
C ARG A 250 24.35 9.09 8.76
N THR A 251 24.63 10.32 9.24
CA THR A 251 24.02 10.87 10.45
C THR A 251 22.49 10.88 10.32
N MET A 252 21.77 10.49 11.37
CA MET A 252 20.30 10.50 11.37
C MET A 252 19.78 11.95 11.33
N VAL A 253 18.96 12.27 10.33
CA VAL A 253 18.44 13.62 10.10
C VAL A 253 16.93 13.70 10.36
N LYS A 254 16.19 12.64 10.04
CA LYS A 254 14.74 12.57 10.22
C LYS A 254 14.38 11.59 11.36
N PRO A 255 13.55 11.98 12.34
CA PRO A 255 13.10 11.07 13.39
C PRO A 255 12.25 9.93 12.81
N ALA A 256 12.04 8.88 13.61
CA ALA A 256 11.20 7.74 13.22
C ALA A 256 9.75 8.19 12.96
N GLY A 257 9.42 8.40 11.69
CA GLY A 257 8.06 8.62 11.20
C GLY A 257 7.45 7.35 10.60
N ILE A 258 6.19 7.45 10.16
CA ILE A 258 5.50 6.39 9.41
C ILE A 258 6.33 5.93 8.19
N ARG A 259 6.15 4.68 7.78
CA ARG A 259 6.81 4.13 6.58
C ARG A 259 6.24 4.83 5.34
N SER A 260 7.12 5.33 4.47
CA SER A 260 6.72 5.86 3.17
C SER A 260 6.42 4.71 2.20
N PHE A 261 5.38 4.87 1.39
CA PHE A 261 5.08 4.03 0.22
C PHE A 261 5.15 4.87 -1.07
N GLY A 262 5.95 5.94 -1.06
CA GLY A 262 6.19 6.80 -2.23
C GLY A 262 6.87 6.08 -3.39
N ASP A 263 7.50 4.92 -3.15
CA ASP A 263 8.05 4.03 -4.18
C ASP A 263 6.97 3.22 -4.94
N GLY A 264 5.69 3.39 -4.57
CA GLY A 264 4.56 2.69 -5.17
C GLY A 264 4.35 1.28 -4.62
N SER A 265 5.13 0.82 -3.64
CA SER A 265 4.96 -0.51 -3.06
C SER A 265 3.60 -0.68 -2.38
N THR A 266 3.11 -1.92 -2.41
CA THR A 266 1.91 -2.38 -1.71
C THR A 266 2.32 -3.42 -0.67
N SER A 267 1.77 -3.33 0.53
CA SER A 267 2.11 -4.20 1.64
C SER A 267 1.68 -5.64 1.37
N LEU A 268 2.67 -6.54 1.35
CA LEU A 268 2.50 -7.97 1.17
C LEU A 268 2.14 -8.70 2.47
N PHE A 269 2.15 -8.00 3.61
CA PHE A 269 1.81 -8.60 4.89
C PHE A 269 0.33 -9.01 4.89
N PHE A 270 0.08 -10.28 5.16
CA PHE A 270 -1.27 -10.84 5.18
C PHE A 270 -1.98 -10.47 6.48
N GLN A 271 -3.22 -9.99 6.38
CA GLN A 271 -4.03 -9.60 7.54
C GLN A 271 -5.01 -10.73 7.85
N TRP A 272 -4.51 -11.77 8.52
CA TRP A 272 -5.26 -12.99 8.85
C TRP A 272 -6.47 -12.73 9.76
N PHE A 273 -6.32 -11.76 10.67
CA PHE A 273 -7.26 -11.48 11.76
C PHE A 273 -7.73 -10.03 11.77
#